data_AF-A0AAV1EWD4-F1
#
_entry.id   AF-A0AAV1EWD4-F1
#
_cell.length_a   1.000
_cell.length_b   1.000
_cell.length_c   1.000
_cell.angle_alpha   90.00
_cell.angle_beta   90.00
_cell.angle_gamma   90.00
#
_symmetry.space_group_name_H-M   'P 1'
#
loop_
_entity.id
_entity.type
_entity.pdbx_description
1 polymer ?
#
loop_
_entity_poly.entity_id
_entity_poly.type
_entity_poly.pdbx_seq_one_letter_code
_entity_poly.pdbx_strand_id
1 'polypeptide(L)'
;MGVFGNSLVLVVKVMCQGQFCCRYWLPLISLTLSDFGCSFLIISGSFFAMLTGGQRSPWCEVVSLLKFAFISSSIGSIAVLCVQRLIGPTSTERALFSVMVTACLASWVTGVVFGIIPVVYTWIRYDPAEMLCAVFWENSYSDMLVYILCAFSVCVFIPFIFIFICSLLSACGCGHSCCSDEESDLSDVTPLLVASYVFCYTPFVVSELILLGRLDLSPAPDWLRTLSSVMSYLDCGLNPLIYCSNQDFREAGLALLWTSRKLASEPVLTAITKHELMSARGSWLLLCGLMSSVCGKKVVESGSGSGMIQELRGAFNELVGEGRAYLGRVAGEQTVLSVQKAFSQVIGVVAGSVAGAVNVLLKYVSQLLHTAGVHVNVPIDKVTPDGLIFVAYWVLLAVIGYWLLSLALRLVASTLRRTLWLLKVGMALVCFGFILSDHEASSETTAIRLAVLVFVCVILGVGRGRGLDAADKTAHLEEQVRVLERRLREMERWRRTEE
;
A
#
# COMPACT_ATOMS: atom_id res chain seq x y z
N MET A 1 2.85 17.91 5.00
CA MET A 1 3.67 16.69 5.25
C MET A 1 4.30 16.17 3.97
N GLY A 2 3.52 15.81 2.95
CA GLY A 2 4.04 15.30 1.67
C GLY A 2 5.13 16.17 1.02
N VAL A 3 4.93 17.50 0.90
CA VAL A 3 5.95 18.41 0.33
C VAL A 3 7.28 18.33 1.10
N PHE A 4 7.26 18.65 2.40
CA PHE A 4 8.47 18.65 3.23
C PHE A 4 9.13 17.26 3.32
N GLY A 5 8.34 16.20 3.48
CA GLY A 5 8.83 14.84 3.63
C GLY A 5 9.50 14.32 2.37
N ASN A 6 8.83 14.43 1.22
CA ASN A 6 9.41 13.97 -0.05
C ASN A 6 10.60 14.84 -0.47
N SER A 7 10.58 16.15 -0.21
CA SER A 7 11.77 17.01 -0.40
C SER A 7 12.94 16.54 0.45
N LEU A 8 12.71 16.23 1.73
CA LEU A 8 13.77 15.74 2.62
C LEU A 8 14.36 14.42 2.11
N VAL A 9 13.53 13.50 1.62
CA VAL A 9 13.99 12.21 1.06
C VAL A 9 14.88 12.43 -0.17
N LEU A 10 14.46 13.29 -1.10
CA LEU A 10 15.26 13.64 -2.27
C LEU A 10 16.59 14.31 -1.88
N VAL A 11 16.54 15.25 -0.94
CA VAL A 11 17.72 15.98 -0.46
C VAL A 11 18.69 15.05 0.27
N VAL A 12 18.20 14.19 1.17
CA VAL A 12 19.03 13.19 1.87
C VAL A 12 19.66 12.24 0.87
N LYS A 13 18.93 11.80 -0.15
CA LYS A 13 19.52 10.92 -1.18
C LYS A 13 20.62 11.61 -1.99
N VAL A 14 20.49 12.91 -2.29
CA VAL A 14 21.50 13.68 -3.04
C VAL A 14 22.70 14.04 -2.18
N MET A 15 22.48 14.47 -0.93
CA MET A 15 23.53 15.02 -0.06
C MET A 15 24.24 13.97 0.81
N CYS A 16 23.55 12.88 1.16
CA CYS A 16 24.09 11.80 2.00
C CYS A 16 24.47 10.56 1.17
N GLN A 17 24.92 10.75 -0.06
CA GLN A 17 25.36 9.65 -0.92
C GLN A 17 26.48 8.85 -0.22
N GLY A 18 26.23 7.55 -0.01
CA GLY A 18 27.17 6.63 0.63
C GLY A 18 27.03 6.50 2.16
N GLN A 19 26.10 7.22 2.81
CA GLN A 19 25.87 7.09 4.26
C GLN A 19 24.86 6.00 4.66
N PHE A 20 24.06 5.51 3.70
CA PHE A 20 23.11 4.42 3.90
C PHE A 20 23.00 3.58 2.63
N CYS A 21 22.73 2.28 2.79
CA CYS A 21 22.53 1.38 1.68
C CYS A 21 21.15 1.62 1.04
N CYS A 22 21.14 1.87 -0.27
CA CYS A 22 19.92 2.00 -1.06
C CYS A 22 20.18 1.40 -2.43
N ARG A 23 20.05 0.07 -2.55
CA ARG A 23 20.40 -0.66 -3.78
C ARG A 23 19.48 -0.28 -4.94
N TYR A 24 18.18 -0.18 -4.67
CA TYR A 24 17.13 0.11 -5.65
C TYR A 24 16.70 1.58 -5.64
N TRP A 25 17.68 2.48 -5.72
CA TRP A 25 17.45 3.91 -5.55
C TRP A 25 16.68 4.60 -6.68
N LEU A 26 16.78 4.09 -7.92
CA LEU A 26 16.15 4.72 -9.09
C LEU A 26 14.61 4.74 -9.02
N PRO A 27 13.90 3.60 -8.85
CA PRO A 27 12.45 3.64 -8.68
C PRO A 27 12.03 4.36 -7.41
N LEU A 28 12.84 4.33 -6.34
CA LEU A 28 12.56 5.08 -5.11
C LEU A 28 12.56 6.60 -5.35
N ILE A 29 13.53 7.11 -6.12
CA ILE A 29 13.56 8.52 -6.53
C ILE A 29 12.36 8.82 -7.42
N SER A 30 12.06 7.97 -8.41
CA SER A 30 10.91 8.17 -9.31
C SER A 30 9.60 8.28 -8.53
N LEU A 31 9.38 7.36 -7.57
CA LEU A 31 8.23 7.37 -6.66
C LEU A 31 8.17 8.67 -5.83
N THR A 32 9.28 9.01 -5.16
CA THR A 32 9.36 10.21 -4.32
C THR A 32 9.15 11.49 -5.13
N LEU A 33 9.62 11.53 -6.39
CA LEU A 33 9.43 12.66 -7.29
C LEU A 33 7.96 12.81 -7.72
N SER A 34 7.28 11.71 -8.03
CA SER A 34 5.83 11.75 -8.30
C SER A 34 5.03 12.20 -7.08
N ASP A 35 5.38 11.73 -5.88
CA ASP A 35 4.67 12.10 -4.66
C ASP A 35 4.94 13.55 -4.23
N PHE A 36 6.16 14.04 -4.46
CA PHE A 36 6.51 15.44 -4.30
C PHE A 36 5.70 16.31 -5.26
N GLY A 37 5.67 15.94 -6.55
CA GLY A 37 4.90 16.64 -7.58
C GLY A 37 3.40 16.67 -7.27
N CYS A 38 2.84 15.53 -6.85
CA CYS A 38 1.46 15.42 -6.41
C CYS A 38 1.19 16.34 -5.21
N SER A 39 2.05 16.29 -4.19
CA SER A 39 1.90 17.12 -2.99
C SER A 39 2.01 18.62 -3.28
N PHE A 40 2.96 19.00 -4.13
CA PHE A 40 3.26 20.41 -4.39
C PHE A 40 2.27 21.04 -5.36
N LEU A 41 1.92 20.34 -6.46
CA LEU A 41 1.10 20.89 -7.54
C LEU A 41 -0.39 20.51 -7.39
N ILE A 42 -0.69 19.23 -7.15
CA ILE A 42 -2.07 18.73 -7.13
C ILE A 42 -2.74 19.06 -5.80
N ILE A 43 -2.15 18.66 -4.67
CA ILE A 43 -2.76 18.87 -3.34
C ILE A 43 -2.85 20.37 -3.02
N SER A 44 -1.78 21.14 -3.25
CA SER A 44 -1.82 22.60 -3.05
C SER A 44 -2.83 23.28 -3.99
N GLY A 45 -2.91 22.83 -5.24
CA GLY A 45 -3.88 23.33 -6.22
C GLY A 45 -5.33 23.01 -5.82
N SER A 46 -5.58 21.81 -5.29
CA SER A 46 -6.87 21.37 -4.76
C SER A 46 -7.26 22.16 -3.52
N PHE A 47 -6.33 22.39 -2.60
CA PHE A 47 -6.55 23.25 -1.43
C PHE A 47 -6.91 24.69 -1.83
N PHE A 48 -6.15 25.26 -2.77
CA PHE A 48 -6.44 26.60 -3.29
C PHE A 48 -7.82 26.64 -3.96
N ALA A 49 -8.18 25.63 -4.74
CA ALA A 49 -9.48 25.52 -5.38
C ALA A 49 -10.65 25.52 -4.38
N MET A 50 -10.49 24.79 -3.27
CA MET A 50 -11.49 24.78 -2.20
C MET A 50 -11.66 26.17 -1.58
N LEU A 51 -10.57 26.92 -1.40
CA LEU A 51 -10.63 28.29 -0.86
C LEU A 51 -11.24 29.29 -1.84
N THR A 52 -11.03 29.12 -3.14
CA THR A 52 -11.51 30.05 -4.17
C THR A 52 -12.84 29.66 -4.82
N GLY A 53 -13.44 28.54 -4.40
CA GLY A 53 -14.69 28.04 -4.97
C GLY A 53 -14.55 27.40 -6.36
N GLY A 54 -13.36 26.93 -6.73
CA GLY A 54 -13.09 26.19 -7.96
C GLY A 54 -11.74 26.48 -8.61
N GLN A 55 -11.42 25.73 -9.66
CA GLN A 55 -10.27 25.96 -10.55
C GLN A 55 -10.75 26.41 -11.94
N ARG A 56 -9.96 27.26 -12.60
CA ARG A 56 -10.23 27.74 -13.96
C ARG A 56 -9.20 27.21 -14.95
N SER A 57 -9.61 27.13 -16.21
CA SER A 57 -8.71 26.89 -17.34
C SER A 57 -7.66 28.02 -17.45
N PRO A 58 -6.40 27.74 -17.83
CA PRO A 58 -5.83 26.45 -18.27
C PRO A 58 -5.26 25.58 -17.13
N TRP A 59 -5.31 26.06 -15.89
CA TRP A 59 -4.71 25.36 -14.75
C TRP A 59 -5.44 24.05 -14.44
N CYS A 60 -6.76 24.02 -14.67
CA CYS A 60 -7.61 22.84 -14.50
C CYS A 60 -7.14 21.65 -15.36
N GLU A 61 -6.80 21.93 -16.61
CA GLU A 61 -6.30 20.97 -17.60
C GLU A 61 -4.90 20.47 -17.22
N VAL A 62 -4.03 21.38 -16.80
CA VAL A 62 -2.67 21.05 -16.33
C VAL A 62 -2.72 20.15 -15.09
N VAL A 63 -3.54 20.49 -14.09
CA VAL A 63 -3.70 19.68 -12.87
C VAL A 63 -4.25 18.30 -13.20
N SER A 64 -5.23 18.19 -14.08
CA SER A 64 -5.79 16.89 -14.48
C SER A 64 -4.75 16.02 -15.20
N LEU A 65 -3.99 16.58 -16.15
CA LEU A 65 -2.91 15.86 -16.84
C LEU A 65 -1.83 15.40 -15.85
N LEU A 66 -1.39 16.29 -14.96
CA LEU A 66 -0.37 15.96 -13.96
C LEU A 66 -0.84 14.89 -12.97
N LYS A 67 -2.14 14.86 -12.62
CA LYS A 67 -2.74 13.79 -11.80
C LYS A 67 -2.52 12.43 -12.47
N PHE A 68 -2.80 12.28 -13.77
CA PHE A 68 -2.56 11.02 -14.49
C PHE A 68 -1.07 10.65 -14.52
N ALA A 69 -0.19 11.61 -14.79
CA ALA A 69 1.25 11.40 -14.82
C ALA A 69 1.80 10.91 -13.46
N PHE A 70 1.41 11.55 -12.36
CA PHE A 70 1.91 11.20 -11.03
C PHE A 70 1.35 9.88 -10.52
N ILE A 71 0.07 9.59 -10.72
CA ILE A 71 -0.53 8.30 -10.31
C ILE A 71 0.13 7.14 -11.08
N SER A 72 0.26 7.27 -12.40
CA SER A 72 0.87 6.23 -13.24
C SER A 72 2.35 6.03 -12.90
N SER A 73 3.10 7.12 -12.70
CA SER A 73 4.49 7.05 -12.24
C SER A 73 4.62 6.35 -10.88
N SER A 74 3.77 6.70 -9.91
CA SER A 74 3.84 6.18 -8.54
C SER A 74 3.64 4.66 -8.52
N ILE A 75 2.52 4.16 -9.08
CA ILE A 75 2.27 2.71 -9.15
C ILE A 75 3.30 1.96 -10.01
N GLY A 76 3.75 2.56 -11.11
CA GLY A 76 4.78 1.99 -11.96
C GLY A 76 6.12 1.87 -11.23
N SER A 77 6.50 2.88 -10.44
CA SER A 77 7.73 2.87 -9.66
C SER A 77 7.69 1.82 -8.55
N ILE A 78 6.53 1.63 -7.89
CA ILE A 78 6.32 0.55 -6.91
C ILE A 78 6.42 -0.82 -7.59
N ALA A 79 5.83 -0.99 -8.77
CA ALA A 79 5.92 -2.25 -9.53
C ALA A 79 7.37 -2.59 -9.91
N VAL A 80 8.12 -1.60 -10.41
CA VAL A 80 9.56 -1.76 -10.73
C VAL A 80 10.36 -2.11 -9.48
N LEU A 81 10.10 -1.46 -8.34
CA LEU A 81 10.76 -1.75 -7.07
C LEU A 81 10.51 -3.20 -6.62
N CYS A 82 9.27 -3.70 -6.74
CA CYS A 82 8.94 -5.10 -6.45
C CYS A 82 9.68 -6.09 -7.35
N VAL A 83 9.78 -5.80 -8.65
CA VAL A 83 10.52 -6.64 -9.61
C VAL A 83 12.01 -6.66 -9.28
N GLN A 84 12.61 -5.51 -8.98
CA GLN A 84 14.02 -5.43 -8.61
C GLN A 84 14.34 -6.23 -7.34
N ARG A 85 13.47 -6.15 -6.32
CA ARG A 85 13.64 -6.94 -5.10
C ARG A 85 13.57 -8.45 -5.35
N LEU A 86 12.76 -8.88 -6.31
CA LEU A 86 12.64 -10.30 -6.66
C LEU A 86 13.88 -10.82 -7.43
N ILE A 87 14.47 -9.99 -8.31
CA ILE A 87 15.64 -10.36 -9.12
C ILE A 87 16.94 -10.38 -8.28
N GLY A 88 17.02 -9.52 -7.25
CA GLY A 88 18.15 -9.48 -6.33
C GLY A 88 19.39 -8.71 -6.85
N PRO A 89 20.49 -8.70 -6.07
CA PRO A 89 21.67 -7.85 -6.28
C PRO A 89 22.61 -8.30 -7.42
N THR A 90 22.36 -9.44 -8.07
CA THR A 90 23.06 -9.85 -9.31
C THR A 90 22.78 -8.90 -10.49
N SER A 91 21.93 -7.89 -10.28
CA SER A 91 21.43 -6.91 -11.25
C SER A 91 22.31 -5.67 -11.47
N THR A 92 23.59 -5.70 -11.08
CA THR A 92 24.55 -4.61 -11.41
C THR A 92 25.11 -4.74 -12.84
N GLU A 93 24.31 -5.25 -13.77
CA GLU A 93 24.66 -5.30 -15.18
C GLU A 93 24.05 -4.07 -15.87
N ARG A 94 24.84 -3.38 -16.69
CA ARG A 94 24.47 -2.12 -17.36
C ARG A 94 23.13 -2.24 -18.13
N ALA A 95 22.80 -3.44 -18.62
CA ALA A 95 21.54 -3.75 -19.29
C ALA A 95 20.32 -3.69 -18.37
N LEU A 96 20.35 -4.33 -17.20
CA LEU A 96 19.22 -4.32 -16.25
C LEU A 96 18.95 -2.92 -15.70
N PHE A 97 20.00 -2.14 -15.39
CA PHE A 97 19.82 -0.74 -15.00
C PHE A 97 19.11 0.07 -16.11
N SER A 98 19.50 -0.13 -17.38
CA SER A 98 18.83 0.51 -18.53
C SER A 98 17.37 0.12 -18.67
N VAL A 99 17.03 -1.17 -18.45
CA VAL A 99 15.63 -1.64 -18.45
C VAL A 99 14.82 -0.97 -17.35
N MET A 100 15.37 -0.79 -16.15
CA MET A 100 14.68 -0.16 -15.02
C MET A 100 14.45 1.33 -15.25
N VAL A 101 15.45 2.03 -15.80
CA VAL A 101 15.30 3.44 -16.25
C VAL A 101 14.18 3.55 -17.28
N THR A 102 14.17 2.65 -18.26
CA THR A 102 13.16 2.62 -19.32
C THR A 102 11.77 2.34 -18.75
N ALA A 103 11.65 1.42 -17.79
CA ALA A 103 10.38 1.08 -17.15
C ALA A 103 9.80 2.24 -16.32
N CYS A 104 10.64 2.91 -15.51
CA CYS A 104 10.23 4.12 -14.80
C CYS A 104 9.86 5.23 -15.78
N LEU A 105 10.66 5.50 -16.82
CA LEU A 105 10.33 6.52 -17.81
C LEU A 105 9.01 6.19 -18.55
N ALA A 106 8.79 4.90 -18.88
CA ALA A 106 7.58 4.45 -19.53
C ALA A 106 6.34 4.69 -18.67
N SER A 107 6.40 4.54 -17.34
CA SER A 107 5.25 4.84 -16.47
C SER A 107 4.91 6.33 -16.46
N TRP A 108 5.92 7.22 -16.43
CA TRP A 108 5.72 8.66 -16.59
C TRP A 108 5.07 9.01 -17.93
N VAL A 109 5.65 8.51 -19.03
CA VAL A 109 5.16 8.79 -20.39
C VAL A 109 3.75 8.26 -20.58
N THR A 110 3.44 7.07 -20.07
CA THR A 110 2.11 6.47 -20.14
C THR A 110 1.08 7.36 -19.45
N GLY A 111 1.36 7.83 -18.24
CA GLY A 111 0.47 8.76 -17.53
C GLY A 111 0.27 10.09 -18.27
N VAL A 112 1.31 10.63 -18.91
CA VAL A 112 1.19 11.84 -19.76
C VAL A 112 0.33 11.57 -20.99
N VAL A 113 0.55 10.46 -21.70
CA VAL A 113 -0.21 10.10 -22.90
C VAL A 113 -1.70 9.98 -22.59
N PHE A 114 -2.06 9.25 -21.53
CA PHE A 114 -3.46 9.15 -21.12
C PHE A 114 -4.00 10.48 -20.60
N GLY A 115 -3.22 11.26 -19.85
CA GLY A 115 -3.63 12.58 -19.35
C GLY A 115 -3.87 13.64 -20.43
N ILE A 116 -3.20 13.54 -21.59
CA ILE A 116 -3.40 14.46 -22.73
C ILE A 116 -4.77 14.27 -23.39
N ILE A 117 -5.30 13.05 -23.41
CA ILE A 117 -6.55 12.74 -24.13
C ILE A 117 -7.72 13.59 -23.59
N PRO A 118 -8.04 13.61 -22.28
CA PRO A 118 -9.08 14.49 -21.74
C PRO A 118 -8.87 15.98 -22.04
N VAL A 119 -7.62 16.44 -22.15
CA VAL A 119 -7.29 17.84 -22.46
C VAL A 119 -7.66 18.16 -23.91
N VAL A 120 -7.23 17.32 -24.86
CA VAL A 120 -7.48 17.50 -26.30
C VAL A 120 -8.98 17.47 -26.61
N TYR A 121 -9.71 16.58 -25.95
CA TYR A 121 -11.16 16.45 -26.14
C TYR A 121 -11.97 17.42 -25.27
N THR A 122 -11.33 18.32 -24.51
CA THR A 122 -11.99 19.31 -23.64
C THR A 122 -12.98 18.69 -22.64
N TRP A 123 -12.66 17.50 -22.14
CA TRP A 123 -13.49 16.76 -21.18
C TRP A 123 -13.26 17.19 -19.73
N ILE A 124 -12.40 18.17 -19.47
CA ILE A 124 -11.96 18.48 -18.11
C ILE A 124 -12.82 19.58 -17.51
N ARG A 125 -13.38 19.34 -16.33
CA ARG A 125 -14.08 20.35 -15.53
C ARG A 125 -13.77 20.19 -14.06
N TYR A 126 -13.91 21.28 -13.33
CA TYR A 126 -13.75 21.25 -11.88
C TYR A 126 -14.88 20.45 -11.22
N ASP A 127 -14.51 19.47 -10.40
CA ASP A 127 -15.45 18.65 -9.63
C ASP A 127 -15.34 19.00 -8.14
N PRO A 128 -16.39 19.57 -7.53
CA PRO A 128 -16.38 19.90 -6.11
C PRO A 128 -16.19 18.70 -5.18
N ALA A 129 -16.63 17.50 -5.56
CA ALA A 129 -16.55 16.33 -4.69
C ALA A 129 -15.17 15.65 -4.73
N GLU A 130 -14.48 15.70 -5.87
CA GLU A 130 -13.05 15.32 -5.92
C GLU A 130 -12.13 16.44 -5.44
N MET A 131 -12.66 17.66 -5.27
CA MET A 131 -11.91 18.87 -4.90
C MET A 131 -10.83 19.23 -5.93
N LEU A 132 -10.97 18.79 -7.17
CA LEU A 132 -9.98 18.90 -8.25
C LEU A 132 -10.66 18.82 -9.62
N CYS A 133 -9.89 19.08 -10.68
CA CYS A 133 -10.38 18.94 -12.05
C CYS A 133 -10.44 17.49 -12.52
N ALA A 134 -11.67 17.02 -12.71
CA ALA A 134 -12.00 15.66 -13.12
C ALA A 134 -12.45 15.63 -14.58
N VAL A 135 -12.56 14.42 -15.12
CA VAL A 135 -12.96 14.20 -16.51
C VAL A 135 -14.47 13.95 -16.56
N PHE A 136 -15.17 14.76 -17.36
CA PHE A 136 -16.60 14.73 -17.60
C PHE A 136 -16.88 14.48 -19.08
N TRP A 137 -17.82 13.58 -19.36
CA TRP A 137 -17.96 12.93 -20.66
C TRP A 137 -19.34 13.24 -21.23
N GLU A 138 -19.47 14.32 -22.00
CA GLU A 138 -20.81 14.78 -22.43
C GLU A 138 -21.25 14.28 -23.81
N ASN A 139 -20.33 13.82 -24.67
CA ASN A 139 -20.63 13.72 -26.11
C ASN A 139 -20.42 12.35 -26.79
N SER A 140 -19.76 11.36 -26.17
CA SER A 140 -19.56 10.02 -26.78
C SER A 140 -19.39 8.90 -25.73
N TYR A 141 -20.42 8.06 -25.55
CA TYR A 141 -20.41 6.89 -24.64
C TYR A 141 -19.31 5.88 -24.99
N SER A 142 -19.17 5.54 -26.28
CA SER A 142 -18.20 4.56 -26.76
C SER A 142 -16.76 4.98 -26.47
N ASP A 143 -16.45 6.24 -26.72
CA ASP A 143 -15.08 6.75 -26.67
C ASP A 143 -14.62 6.91 -25.22
N MET A 144 -15.53 7.33 -24.33
CA MET A 144 -15.33 7.36 -22.89
C MET A 144 -15.02 5.96 -22.34
N LEU A 145 -15.86 4.98 -22.64
CA LEU A 145 -15.73 3.64 -22.08
C LEU A 145 -14.43 2.98 -22.54
N VAL A 146 -14.09 3.13 -23.83
CA VAL A 146 -12.80 2.67 -24.37
C VAL A 146 -11.63 3.37 -23.66
N TYR A 147 -11.69 4.69 -23.49
CA TYR A 147 -10.64 5.43 -22.77
C TYR A 147 -10.45 4.93 -21.34
N ILE A 148 -11.52 4.82 -20.54
CA ILE A 148 -11.45 4.39 -19.14
C ILE A 148 -10.92 2.96 -19.05
N LEU A 149 -11.43 2.03 -19.87
CA LEU A 149 -10.95 0.66 -19.87
C LEU A 149 -9.47 0.59 -20.25
N CYS A 150 -9.03 1.33 -21.26
CA CYS A 150 -7.62 1.38 -21.65
C CYS A 150 -6.74 1.98 -20.57
N ALA A 151 -7.12 3.15 -20.02
CA ALA A 151 -6.36 3.83 -18.98
C ALA A 151 -6.27 2.98 -17.71
N PHE A 152 -7.38 2.42 -17.24
CA PHE A 152 -7.39 1.56 -16.06
C PHE A 152 -6.59 0.27 -16.28
N SER A 153 -6.74 -0.38 -17.43
CA SER A 153 -6.03 -1.63 -17.73
C SER A 153 -4.52 -1.41 -17.82
N VAL A 154 -4.09 -0.37 -18.54
CA VAL A 154 -2.66 -0.12 -18.80
C VAL A 154 -1.98 0.55 -17.60
N CYS A 155 -2.58 1.60 -17.03
CA CYS A 155 -1.95 2.40 -15.99
C CYS A 155 -2.09 1.82 -14.59
N VAL A 156 -3.10 0.99 -14.32
CA VAL A 156 -3.41 0.50 -12.97
C VAL A 156 -3.33 -1.02 -12.89
N PHE A 157 -4.09 -1.74 -13.74
CA PHE A 157 -4.23 -3.19 -13.63
C PHE A 157 -2.93 -3.94 -13.92
N ILE A 158 -2.21 -3.60 -15.00
CA ILE A 158 -0.92 -4.24 -15.32
C ILE A 158 0.11 -4.03 -14.20
N PRO A 159 0.42 -2.80 -13.74
CA PRO A 159 1.32 -2.60 -12.60
C PRO A 159 0.88 -3.34 -11.34
N PHE A 160 -0.43 -3.36 -11.06
CA PHE A 160 -0.98 -4.07 -9.90
C PHE A 160 -0.75 -5.59 -9.99
N ILE A 161 -0.90 -6.20 -11.16
CA ILE A 161 -0.56 -7.62 -11.38
C ILE A 161 0.92 -7.87 -11.07
N PHE A 162 1.82 -7.01 -11.57
CA PHE A 162 3.25 -7.15 -11.29
C PHE A 162 3.53 -7.05 -9.78
N ILE A 163 2.94 -6.07 -9.10
CA ILE A 163 3.08 -5.90 -7.64
C ILE A 163 2.59 -7.15 -6.91
N PHE A 164 1.41 -7.67 -7.27
CA PHE A 164 0.80 -8.84 -6.65
C PHE A 164 1.65 -10.09 -6.86
N ILE A 165 2.03 -10.40 -8.11
CA ILE A 165 2.85 -11.56 -8.45
C ILE A 165 4.20 -11.48 -7.74
N CYS A 166 4.90 -10.34 -7.80
CA CYS A 166 6.21 -10.20 -7.16
C CYS A 166 6.13 -10.31 -5.64
N SER A 167 5.08 -9.73 -5.04
CA SER A 167 4.86 -9.82 -3.59
C SER A 167 4.53 -11.25 -3.15
N LEU A 168 3.74 -11.99 -3.95
CA LEU A 168 3.44 -13.40 -3.71
C LEU A 168 4.70 -14.27 -3.82
N LEU A 169 5.49 -14.10 -4.88
CA LEU A 169 6.73 -14.86 -5.09
C LEU A 169 7.77 -14.58 -3.99
N SER A 170 7.88 -13.33 -3.55
CA SER A 170 8.72 -12.96 -2.40
C SER A 170 8.23 -13.59 -1.10
N ALA A 171 6.91 -13.60 -0.85
CA ALA A 171 6.33 -14.24 0.33
C ALA A 171 6.47 -15.78 0.33
N CYS A 172 6.49 -16.41 -0.85
CA CYS A 172 6.74 -17.84 -1.02
C CYS A 172 8.22 -18.24 -0.87
N GLY A 173 9.13 -17.29 -0.63
CA GLY A 173 10.56 -17.56 -0.43
C GLY A 173 11.32 -17.85 -1.72
N CYS A 174 10.72 -17.62 -2.90
CA CYS A 174 11.36 -17.88 -4.20
C CYS A 174 12.42 -16.84 -4.59
N GLY A 175 12.65 -15.80 -3.77
CA GLY A 175 13.58 -14.69 -4.05
C GLY A 175 14.79 -14.58 -3.12
N HIS A 176 15.00 -15.51 -2.18
CA HIS A 176 16.10 -15.41 -1.21
C HIS A 176 17.19 -16.44 -1.52
N SER A 177 18.24 -15.98 -2.22
CA SER A 177 19.51 -16.71 -2.30
C SER A 177 20.18 -16.60 -0.92
N CYS A 178 20.24 -17.71 -0.20
CA CYS A 178 21.00 -17.89 1.03
C CYS A 178 22.46 -17.50 0.80
N CYS A 179 22.89 -16.31 1.21
CA CYS A 179 24.27 -15.90 1.56
C CYS A 179 24.47 -14.40 1.32
N SER A 180 24.19 -13.58 2.32
CA SER A 180 24.94 -12.34 2.57
C SER A 180 24.53 -11.79 3.93
N ASP A 181 25.49 -11.38 4.75
CA ASP A 181 25.26 -10.55 5.94
C ASP A 181 24.50 -9.28 5.47
N GLU A 182 23.18 -9.22 5.66
CA GLU A 182 22.35 -8.12 5.16
C GLU A 182 22.35 -6.95 6.14
N GLU A 183 23.19 -5.96 5.81
CA GLU A 183 23.02 -4.56 6.22
C GLU A 183 21.62 -4.08 5.77
N SER A 184 20.87 -3.40 6.64
CA SER A 184 19.50 -2.97 6.36
C SER A 184 19.43 -2.05 5.14
N ASP A 185 18.78 -2.50 4.05
CA ASP A 185 18.61 -1.69 2.84
C ASP A 185 17.36 -0.82 2.97
N LEU A 186 17.42 0.44 2.53
CA LEU A 186 16.23 1.29 2.47
C LEU A 186 15.10 0.66 1.66
N SER A 187 15.43 -0.21 0.70
CA SER A 187 14.42 -0.95 -0.06
C SER A 187 13.59 -1.94 0.78
N ASP A 188 13.99 -2.26 2.02
CA ASP A 188 13.26 -3.13 2.93
C ASP A 188 11.85 -2.65 3.26
N VAL A 189 11.61 -1.35 3.18
CA VAL A 189 10.30 -0.74 3.42
C VAL A 189 9.29 -0.98 2.29
N THR A 190 9.69 -1.61 1.17
CA THR A 190 8.84 -1.86 -0.01
C THR A 190 7.49 -2.53 0.30
N PRO A 191 7.38 -3.57 1.14
CA PRO A 191 6.10 -4.18 1.46
C PRO A 191 5.15 -3.21 2.17
N LEU A 192 5.70 -2.28 2.96
CA LEU A 192 4.93 -1.24 3.64
C LEU A 192 4.47 -0.17 2.65
N LEU A 193 5.29 0.19 1.66
CA LEU A 193 4.90 1.08 0.55
C LEU A 193 3.76 0.46 -0.27
N VAL A 194 3.89 -0.81 -0.65
CA VAL A 194 2.84 -1.55 -1.37
C VAL A 194 1.55 -1.56 -0.56
N ALA A 195 1.62 -1.92 0.73
CA ALA A 195 0.44 -1.98 1.58
C ALA A 195 -0.24 -0.60 1.74
N SER A 196 0.55 0.46 1.92
CA SER A 196 0.06 1.84 1.98
C SER A 196 -0.64 2.23 0.69
N TYR A 197 0.02 2.00 -0.46
CA TYR A 197 -0.51 2.35 -1.77
C TYR A 197 -1.83 1.64 -2.05
N VAL A 198 -1.89 0.32 -1.85
CA VAL A 198 -3.13 -0.44 -2.09
C VAL A 198 -4.25 0.04 -1.18
N PHE A 199 -3.97 0.30 0.10
CA PHE A 199 -4.97 0.84 1.02
C PHE A 199 -5.49 2.21 0.59
N CYS A 200 -4.59 3.13 0.21
CA CYS A 200 -4.92 4.48 -0.19
C CYS A 200 -5.64 4.57 -1.54
N TYR A 201 -5.32 3.70 -2.49
CA TYR A 201 -5.94 3.71 -3.83
C TYR A 201 -7.14 2.77 -3.96
N THR A 202 -7.45 1.95 -2.95
CA THR A 202 -8.65 1.09 -2.97
C THR A 202 -9.94 1.89 -3.23
N PRO A 203 -10.23 3.02 -2.55
CA PRO A 203 -11.47 3.75 -2.81
C PRO A 203 -11.54 4.33 -4.23
N PHE A 204 -10.40 4.69 -4.83
CA PHE A 204 -10.31 5.11 -6.23
C PHE A 204 -10.65 3.96 -7.18
N VAL A 205 -10.06 2.78 -6.98
CA VAL A 205 -10.40 1.60 -7.78
C VAL A 205 -11.88 1.26 -7.65
N VAL A 206 -12.45 1.33 -6.44
CA VAL A 206 -13.87 1.09 -6.22
C VAL A 206 -14.76 2.13 -6.91
N SER A 207 -14.38 3.42 -6.91
CA SER A 207 -15.16 4.45 -7.60
C SER A 207 -15.19 4.24 -9.11
N GLU A 208 -14.05 3.87 -9.72
CA GLU A 208 -13.96 3.57 -11.15
C GLU A 208 -14.72 2.29 -11.52
N LEU A 209 -14.66 1.25 -10.67
CA LEU A 209 -15.44 0.02 -10.89
C LEU A 209 -16.95 0.27 -10.78
N ILE A 210 -17.39 1.16 -9.88
CA ILE A 210 -18.80 1.58 -9.82
C ILE A 210 -19.18 2.33 -11.08
N LEU A 211 -18.34 3.25 -11.56
CA LEU A 211 -18.58 3.98 -12.81
C LEU A 211 -18.70 3.02 -14.00
N LEU A 212 -17.82 2.01 -14.10
CA LEU A 212 -17.89 0.97 -15.13
C LEU A 212 -19.09 0.04 -14.98
N GLY A 213 -19.53 -0.20 -13.75
CA GLY A 213 -20.70 -1.03 -13.44
C GLY A 213 -22.04 -0.33 -13.67
N ARG A 214 -22.06 1.00 -13.75
CA ARG A 214 -23.26 1.81 -13.93
C ARG A 214 -23.50 2.14 -15.40
N LEU A 215 -24.63 1.69 -15.91
CA LEU A 215 -25.02 1.81 -17.32
C LEU A 215 -25.35 3.25 -17.73
N ASP A 216 -25.76 4.08 -16.78
CA ASP A 216 -26.04 5.51 -16.97
C ASP A 216 -24.77 6.38 -16.91
N LEU A 217 -23.59 5.77 -16.70
CA LEU A 217 -22.31 6.45 -16.46
C LEU A 217 -22.41 7.50 -15.34
N SER A 218 -23.37 7.33 -14.43
CA SER A 218 -23.47 8.25 -13.31
C SER A 218 -22.20 8.15 -12.47
N PRO A 219 -21.62 9.29 -12.08
CA PRO A 219 -20.43 9.29 -11.25
C PRO A 219 -20.71 8.54 -9.95
N ALA A 220 -19.66 7.92 -9.39
CA ALA A 220 -19.75 7.29 -8.09
C ALA A 220 -20.24 8.30 -7.02
N PRO A 221 -20.84 7.83 -5.91
CA PRO A 221 -21.35 8.72 -4.86
C PRO A 221 -20.29 9.73 -4.40
N ASP A 222 -20.70 10.98 -4.18
CA ASP A 222 -19.79 12.08 -3.83
C ASP A 222 -18.86 11.74 -2.66
N TRP A 223 -19.40 11.14 -1.60
CA TRP A 223 -18.61 10.74 -0.43
C TRP A 223 -17.46 9.77 -0.78
N LEU A 224 -17.67 8.88 -1.76
CA LEU A 224 -16.67 7.90 -2.18
C LEU A 224 -15.60 8.56 -3.05
N ARG A 225 -15.98 9.52 -3.89
CA ARG A 225 -15.05 10.30 -4.73
C ARG A 225 -14.20 11.25 -3.89
N THR A 226 -14.80 11.88 -2.88
CA THR A 226 -14.09 12.64 -1.85
C THR A 226 -13.13 11.75 -1.07
N LEU A 227 -13.59 10.59 -0.60
CA LEU A 227 -12.75 9.63 0.12
C LEU A 227 -11.56 9.15 -0.73
N SER A 228 -11.81 8.81 -1.99
CA SER A 228 -10.79 8.46 -2.98
C SER A 228 -9.71 9.55 -3.10
N SER A 229 -10.13 10.81 -3.25
CA SER A 229 -9.22 11.94 -3.37
C SER A 229 -8.39 12.15 -2.09
N VAL A 230 -9.04 12.15 -0.92
CA VAL A 230 -8.36 12.29 0.38
C VAL A 230 -7.36 11.15 0.63
N MET A 231 -7.73 9.92 0.29
CA MET A 231 -6.86 8.75 0.50
C MET A 231 -5.67 8.76 -0.46
N SER A 232 -5.83 9.23 -1.70
CA SER A 232 -4.71 9.45 -2.62
C SER A 232 -3.74 10.54 -2.12
N TYR A 233 -4.25 11.59 -1.47
CA TYR A 233 -3.43 12.63 -0.85
C TYR A 233 -2.69 12.13 0.39
N LEU A 234 -3.34 11.25 1.15
CA LEU A 234 -2.74 10.63 2.32
C LEU A 234 -1.52 9.78 1.93
N ASP A 235 -1.59 9.04 0.82
CA ASP A 235 -0.48 8.20 0.33
C ASP A 235 0.83 9.00 0.19
N CYS A 236 0.76 10.16 -0.47
CA CYS A 236 1.88 11.07 -0.66
C CYS A 236 2.47 11.58 0.67
N GLY A 237 1.67 11.61 1.73
CA GLY A 237 2.10 11.98 3.09
C GLY A 237 2.66 10.82 3.91
N LEU A 238 2.25 9.58 3.61
CA LEU A 238 2.68 8.38 4.32
C LEU A 238 4.06 7.90 3.86
N ASN A 239 4.39 8.01 2.57
CA ASN A 239 5.65 7.49 2.02
C ASN A 239 6.92 8.00 2.74
N PRO A 240 7.05 9.31 3.05
CA PRO A 240 8.16 9.81 3.88
C PRO A 240 8.21 9.21 5.29
N LEU A 241 7.06 8.94 5.91
CA LEU A 241 6.99 8.32 7.24
C LEU A 241 7.41 6.84 7.18
N ILE A 242 7.08 6.16 6.08
CA ILE A 242 7.50 4.78 5.81
C ILE A 242 9.03 4.74 5.67
N TYR A 243 9.65 5.66 4.92
CA TYR A 243 11.11 5.73 4.81
C TYR A 243 11.79 5.97 6.16
N CYS A 244 11.22 6.81 7.04
CA CYS A 244 11.73 7.04 8.39
C CYS A 244 11.69 5.81 9.33
N SER A 245 11.00 4.74 8.93
CA SER A 245 11.04 3.46 9.63
C SER A 245 12.39 2.76 9.47
N ASN A 246 13.11 3.02 8.36
CA ASN A 246 14.49 2.57 8.19
C ASN A 246 15.44 3.41 9.07
N GLN A 247 16.30 2.72 9.82
CA GLN A 247 17.18 3.36 10.80
C GLN A 247 18.27 4.20 10.12
N ASP A 248 18.95 3.64 9.12
CA ASP A 248 20.08 4.30 8.44
C ASP A 248 19.63 5.58 7.72
N PHE A 249 18.47 5.53 7.06
CA PHE A 249 17.87 6.71 6.44
C PHE A 249 17.53 7.80 7.47
N ARG A 250 16.99 7.41 8.64
CA ARG A 250 16.67 8.35 9.72
C ARG A 250 17.94 9.00 10.29
N GLU A 251 19.00 8.22 10.48
CA GLU A 251 20.28 8.72 10.97
C GLU A 251 20.94 9.67 9.97
N ALA A 252 20.94 9.33 8.68
CA ALA A 252 21.42 10.21 7.61
C ALA A 252 20.63 11.54 7.55
N GLY A 253 19.30 11.48 7.65
CA GLY A 253 18.44 12.66 7.69
C GLY A 253 18.72 13.57 8.90
N LEU A 254 18.90 12.97 10.08
CA LEU A 254 19.25 13.72 11.29
C LEU A 254 20.66 14.33 11.21
N ALA A 255 21.62 13.60 10.67
CA ALA A 255 22.98 14.10 10.46
C ALA A 255 23.01 15.33 9.53
N LEU A 256 22.19 15.32 8.47
CA LEU A 256 22.07 16.45 7.55
C LEU A 256 21.44 17.69 8.21
N LEU A 257 20.39 17.50 9.01
CA LEU A 257 19.76 18.59 9.78
C LEU A 257 20.68 19.14 10.88
N TRP A 258 21.58 18.32 11.41
CA TRP A 258 22.55 18.74 12.42
C TRP A 258 23.77 19.45 11.82
N THR A 259 24.27 19.00 10.67
CA THR A 259 25.43 19.61 9.98
C THR A 259 25.07 20.95 9.33
N SER A 260 23.86 21.10 8.80
CA SER A 260 23.34 22.39 8.31
C SER A 260 23.23 23.45 9.40
N ARG A 261 23.03 23.05 10.68
CA ARG A 261 23.13 23.98 11.83
C ARG A 261 24.57 24.37 12.20
N LYS A 262 25.57 23.58 11.80
CA LYS A 262 26.98 23.83 12.12
C LYS A 262 27.70 24.74 11.12
N LEU A 263 27.08 25.14 10.01
CA LEU A 263 27.72 25.99 9.00
C LEU A 263 27.75 27.50 9.34
N ALA A 264 27.23 27.91 10.51
CA ALA A 264 27.14 29.32 10.92
C ALA A 264 28.07 29.70 12.09
N SER A 265 29.10 28.91 12.42
CA SER A 265 30.08 29.32 13.43
C SER A 265 31.46 28.75 13.10
N GLU A 266 32.35 29.62 12.66
CA GLU A 266 33.79 29.34 12.62
C GLU A 266 34.32 28.99 14.02
N PRO A 267 35.44 28.23 14.08
CA PRO A 267 35.80 27.48 15.27
C PRO A 267 36.68 28.31 16.21
N VAL A 268 36.26 28.42 17.47
CA VAL A 268 37.21 28.68 18.56
C VAL A 268 37.01 27.58 19.60
N LEU A 269 37.96 26.64 19.57
CA LEU A 269 38.58 25.99 20.72
C LEU A 269 37.78 26.07 22.04
N THR A 270 37.10 25.00 22.42
CA THR A 270 37.30 24.32 23.71
C THR A 270 36.38 23.10 23.84
N ALA A 271 36.96 22.00 24.28
CA ALA A 271 36.25 20.87 24.84
C ALA A 271 35.40 21.32 26.05
N ILE A 272 34.19 20.76 26.22
CA ILE A 272 33.57 20.44 27.52
C ILE A 272 32.23 19.69 27.29
N THR A 273 32.21 18.45 27.79
CA THR A 273 31.11 17.63 28.35
C THR A 273 29.74 17.50 27.67
N LYS A 274 29.48 16.25 27.25
CA LYS A 274 28.30 15.41 27.50
C LYS A 274 27.29 15.92 28.56
N HIS A 275 26.32 16.74 28.15
CA HIS A 275 24.98 16.85 28.75
C HIS A 275 24.08 17.67 27.80
N GLU A 276 22.76 17.55 27.93
CA GLU A 276 21.68 18.17 27.11
C GLU A 276 21.11 17.34 25.94
N LEU A 277 20.55 16.16 26.28
CA LEU A 277 19.51 15.48 25.48
C LEU A 277 18.14 15.68 26.16
N MET A 278 17.70 16.93 26.35
CA MET A 278 16.34 17.24 26.81
C MET A 278 15.78 18.49 26.13
N SER A 279 15.58 18.43 24.81
CA SER A 279 14.69 19.40 24.13
C SER A 279 14.12 18.87 22.80
N ALA A 280 13.53 17.67 22.83
CA ALA A 280 12.84 17.08 21.67
C ALA A 280 11.49 16.41 22.04
N ARG A 281 10.98 16.65 23.25
CA ARG A 281 9.68 16.12 23.70
C ARG A 281 8.48 17.02 23.41
N GLY A 282 8.70 18.31 23.12
CA GLY A 282 7.62 19.28 22.87
C GLY A 282 6.95 19.18 21.49
N SER A 283 7.65 18.64 20.49
CA SER A 283 7.13 18.60 19.10
C SER A 283 6.23 17.38 18.82
N TRP A 284 6.36 16.31 19.59
CA TRP A 284 5.61 15.06 19.39
C TRP A 284 4.17 15.10 19.94
N LEU A 285 3.90 15.98 20.90
CA LEU A 285 2.57 16.11 21.52
C LEU A 285 1.56 16.83 20.62
N LEU A 286 2.02 17.71 19.73
CA LEU A 286 1.18 18.39 18.74
C LEU A 286 0.71 17.44 17.62
N LEU A 287 1.50 16.41 17.29
CA LEU A 287 1.14 15.42 16.27
C LEU A 287 0.11 14.39 16.77
N CYS A 288 0.16 14.05 18.07
CA CYS A 288 -0.83 13.16 18.69
C CYS A 288 -2.18 13.84 18.96
N GLY A 289 -2.19 15.17 19.18
CA GLY A 289 -3.41 15.95 19.37
C GLY A 289 -4.29 16.02 18.11
N LEU A 290 -3.68 16.09 16.93
CA LEU A 290 -4.37 16.15 15.64
C LEU A 290 -5.04 14.82 15.24
N MET A 291 -4.54 13.68 15.73
CA MET A 291 -5.11 12.36 15.41
C MET A 291 -6.28 11.96 16.31
N SER A 292 -6.49 12.64 17.44
CA SER A 292 -7.58 12.35 18.38
C SER A 292 -8.87 13.13 18.11
N SER A 293 -8.88 14.08 17.16
CA SER A 293 -10.02 14.98 16.93
C SER A 293 -10.99 14.54 15.81
N VAL A 294 -10.76 13.39 15.15
CA VAL A 294 -11.60 12.91 14.02
C VAL A 294 -12.45 11.68 14.36
N CYS A 295 -12.59 11.33 15.65
CA CYS A 295 -13.52 10.27 16.07
C CYS A 295 -14.58 10.83 17.04
N GLY A 296 -15.46 11.65 16.51
CA GLY A 296 -16.72 12.00 17.15
C GLY A 296 -17.87 11.44 16.32
N LYS A 297 -18.30 10.20 16.58
CA LYS A 297 -19.62 9.76 16.12
C LYS A 297 -20.34 8.93 17.17
N LYS A 298 -21.58 9.35 17.40
CA LYS A 298 -22.55 8.81 18.34
C LYS A 298 -22.89 7.36 18.01
N VAL A 299 -23.06 6.60 19.08
CA VAL A 299 -23.61 5.25 19.15
C VAL A 299 -25.01 5.23 18.52
N VAL A 300 -25.23 4.31 17.60
CA VAL A 300 -26.56 3.79 17.25
C VAL A 300 -26.47 2.27 17.32
N GLU A 301 -27.41 1.69 18.04
CA GLU A 301 -27.46 0.30 18.49
C GLU A 301 -27.67 -0.73 17.37
N SER A 302 -27.26 -1.94 17.72
CA SER A 302 -27.21 -3.17 16.93
C SER A 302 -28.59 -3.77 16.62
N GLY A 303 -28.72 -4.43 15.46
CA GLY A 303 -29.87 -5.27 15.14
C GLY A 303 -29.71 -6.14 13.88
N SER A 304 -29.56 -7.45 14.07
CA SER A 304 -29.89 -8.56 13.16
C SER A 304 -29.12 -8.75 11.84
N GLY A 305 -28.06 -9.57 11.89
CA GLY A 305 -27.19 -9.96 10.76
C GLY A 305 -27.75 -10.97 9.76
N SER A 306 -29.06 -11.08 9.57
CA SER A 306 -29.66 -11.95 8.54
C SER A 306 -30.41 -11.16 7.45
N GLY A 307 -31.00 -10.01 7.81
CA GLY A 307 -31.73 -9.17 6.86
C GLY A 307 -30.82 -8.49 5.83
N MET A 308 -29.64 -8.03 6.25
CA MET A 308 -28.81 -7.16 5.43
C MET A 308 -28.25 -7.83 4.16
N ILE A 309 -27.93 -9.13 4.19
CA ILE A 309 -27.45 -9.87 3.01
C ILE A 309 -28.61 -10.16 2.04
N GLN A 310 -29.81 -10.39 2.57
CA GLN A 310 -31.00 -10.68 1.77
C GLN A 310 -31.60 -9.39 1.16
N GLU A 311 -31.51 -8.28 1.89
CA GLU A 311 -31.80 -6.93 1.40
C GLU A 311 -30.78 -6.46 0.37
N LEU A 312 -29.47 -6.68 0.58
CA LEU A 312 -28.44 -6.37 -0.42
C LEU A 312 -28.63 -7.19 -1.69
N ARG A 313 -28.95 -8.47 -1.57
CA ARG A 313 -29.22 -9.34 -2.72
C ARG A 313 -30.52 -8.95 -3.43
N GLY A 314 -31.55 -8.55 -2.67
CA GLY A 314 -32.81 -8.04 -3.19
C GLY A 314 -32.60 -6.74 -3.97
N ALA A 315 -31.97 -5.74 -3.35
CA ALA A 315 -31.66 -4.46 -3.94
C ALA A 315 -30.77 -4.60 -5.19
N PHE A 316 -29.80 -5.52 -5.16
CA PHE A 316 -28.95 -5.78 -6.33
C PHE A 316 -29.73 -6.42 -7.49
N ASN A 317 -30.59 -7.40 -7.21
CA ASN A 317 -31.39 -8.05 -8.25
C ASN A 317 -32.48 -7.12 -8.81
N GLU A 318 -33.04 -6.23 -7.98
CA GLU A 318 -33.99 -5.19 -8.38
C GLU A 318 -33.31 -4.15 -9.28
N LEU A 319 -32.11 -3.69 -8.91
CA LEU A 319 -31.30 -2.76 -9.70
C LEU A 319 -30.87 -3.36 -11.05
N VAL A 320 -30.54 -4.67 -11.07
CA VAL A 320 -30.22 -5.40 -12.30
C VAL A 320 -31.47 -5.60 -13.18
N GLY A 321 -32.63 -5.83 -12.57
CA GLY A 321 -33.91 -5.97 -13.27
C GLY A 321 -34.39 -4.67 -13.91
N GLU A 322 -34.38 -3.56 -13.16
CA GLU A 322 -34.73 -2.23 -13.64
C GLU A 322 -33.73 -1.72 -14.68
N GLY A 323 -32.44 -1.96 -14.47
CA GLY A 323 -31.39 -1.64 -15.45
C GLY A 323 -31.62 -2.34 -16.78
N ARG A 324 -32.02 -3.62 -16.77
CA ARG A 324 -32.29 -4.40 -18.00
C ARG A 324 -33.56 -3.94 -18.72
N ALA A 325 -34.62 -3.65 -17.97
CA ALA A 325 -35.89 -3.16 -18.53
C ALA A 325 -35.76 -1.75 -19.12
N TYR A 326 -34.98 -0.88 -18.47
CA TYR A 326 -34.69 0.46 -18.94
C TYR A 326 -33.79 0.46 -20.17
N LEU A 327 -32.72 -0.35 -20.17
CA LEU A 327 -31.87 -0.60 -21.34
C LEU A 327 -32.65 -1.13 -22.54
N GLY A 328 -33.59 -2.07 -22.32
CA GLY A 328 -34.45 -2.60 -23.37
C GLY A 328 -35.36 -1.54 -24.01
N ARG A 329 -35.82 -0.57 -23.20
CA ARG A 329 -36.61 0.57 -23.67
C ARG A 329 -35.80 1.63 -24.42
N VAL A 330 -34.56 1.88 -24.01
CA VAL A 330 -33.76 3.01 -24.52
C VAL A 330 -32.87 2.61 -25.70
N ALA A 331 -32.23 1.45 -25.64
CA ALA A 331 -31.28 0.99 -26.66
C ALA A 331 -31.86 -0.05 -27.63
N GLY A 332 -33.11 -0.48 -27.40
CA GLY A 332 -33.71 -1.63 -28.08
C GLY A 332 -33.22 -2.94 -27.48
N GLU A 333 -34.16 -3.81 -27.11
CA GLU A 333 -33.90 -5.07 -26.42
C GLU A 333 -32.87 -5.96 -27.16
N GLN A 334 -32.88 -5.93 -28.50
CA GLN A 334 -31.95 -6.65 -29.36
C GLN A 334 -30.49 -6.17 -29.25
N THR A 335 -30.27 -4.88 -29.04
CA THR A 335 -28.91 -4.28 -28.97
C THR A 335 -28.27 -4.61 -27.63
N VAL A 336 -29.06 -4.55 -26.55
CA VAL A 336 -28.66 -4.94 -25.19
C VAL A 336 -28.34 -6.42 -25.13
N LEU A 337 -29.18 -7.26 -25.75
CA LEU A 337 -28.92 -8.69 -25.89
C LEU A 337 -27.67 -8.97 -26.73
N SER A 338 -27.36 -8.15 -27.74
CA SER A 338 -26.17 -8.32 -28.58
C SER A 338 -24.87 -7.97 -27.85
N VAL A 339 -24.84 -6.88 -27.08
CA VAL A 339 -23.68 -6.49 -26.27
C VAL A 339 -23.45 -7.48 -25.13
N GLN A 340 -24.52 -7.90 -24.43
CA GLN A 340 -24.44 -8.95 -23.42
C GLN A 340 -23.90 -10.27 -24.02
N LYS A 341 -24.36 -10.64 -25.22
CA LYS A 341 -23.86 -11.81 -25.94
C LYS A 341 -22.39 -11.67 -26.35
N ALA A 342 -21.94 -10.48 -26.78
CA ALA A 342 -20.54 -10.25 -27.16
C ALA A 342 -19.58 -10.41 -25.97
N PHE A 343 -19.90 -9.81 -24.82
CA PHE A 343 -19.11 -10.00 -23.59
C PHE A 343 -19.14 -11.44 -23.09
N SER A 344 -20.32 -12.08 -23.12
CA SER A 344 -20.44 -13.50 -22.78
C SER A 344 -19.65 -14.40 -23.74
N GLN A 345 -19.56 -14.05 -25.02
CA GLN A 345 -18.75 -14.77 -26.00
C GLN A 345 -17.25 -14.59 -25.73
N VAL A 346 -16.77 -13.38 -25.44
CA VAL A 346 -15.35 -13.14 -25.14
C VAL A 346 -14.92 -13.88 -23.88
N ILE A 347 -15.70 -13.78 -22.81
CA ILE A 347 -15.45 -14.52 -21.56
C ILE A 347 -15.53 -16.03 -21.79
N GLY A 348 -16.50 -16.49 -22.59
CA GLY A 348 -16.63 -17.89 -22.98
C GLY A 348 -15.47 -18.43 -23.81
N VAL A 349 -14.90 -17.63 -24.72
CA VAL A 349 -13.72 -18.00 -25.51
C VAL A 349 -12.49 -18.11 -24.62
N VAL A 350 -12.27 -17.14 -23.71
CA VAL A 350 -11.16 -17.18 -22.76
C VAL A 350 -11.30 -18.37 -21.82
N ALA A 351 -12.48 -18.56 -21.22
CA ALA A 351 -12.75 -19.71 -20.37
C ALA A 351 -12.63 -21.04 -21.11
N GLY A 352 -13.05 -21.10 -22.39
CA GLY A 352 -12.91 -22.26 -23.25
C GLY A 352 -11.46 -22.60 -23.56
N SER A 353 -10.62 -21.58 -23.81
CA SER A 353 -9.19 -21.76 -24.02
C SER A 353 -8.46 -22.29 -22.77
N VAL A 354 -8.81 -21.74 -21.59
CA VAL A 354 -8.25 -22.16 -20.30
C VAL A 354 -8.73 -23.55 -19.92
N ALA A 355 -10.03 -23.84 -20.07
CA ALA A 355 -10.60 -25.16 -19.87
C ALA A 355 -9.97 -26.20 -20.80
N GLY A 356 -9.71 -25.83 -22.07
CA GLY A 356 -8.99 -26.66 -23.02
C GLY A 356 -7.58 -27.00 -22.55
N ALA A 357 -6.81 -25.99 -22.13
CA ALA A 357 -5.45 -26.17 -21.61
C ALA A 357 -5.42 -27.05 -20.34
N VAL A 358 -6.34 -26.81 -19.40
CA VAL A 358 -6.46 -27.58 -18.15
C VAL A 358 -6.86 -29.03 -18.43
N ASN A 359 -7.77 -29.29 -19.36
CA ASN A 359 -8.16 -30.65 -19.74
C ASN A 359 -7.02 -31.41 -20.44
N VAL A 360 -6.21 -30.74 -21.26
CA VAL A 360 -5.01 -31.33 -21.85
C VAL A 360 -4.00 -31.69 -20.76
N LEU A 361 -3.77 -30.78 -19.81
CA LEU A 361 -2.87 -31.01 -18.67
C LEU A 361 -3.35 -32.18 -17.79
N LEU A 362 -4.65 -32.23 -17.47
CA LEU A 362 -5.27 -33.34 -16.72
C LEU A 362 -5.10 -34.68 -17.44
N LYS A 363 -5.19 -34.70 -18.77
CA LYS A 363 -4.97 -35.91 -19.58
C LYS A 363 -3.52 -36.39 -19.51
N TYR A 364 -2.55 -35.47 -19.57
CA TYR A 364 -1.13 -35.82 -19.39
C TYR A 364 -0.85 -36.34 -17.98
N VAL A 365 -1.40 -35.69 -16.94
CA VAL A 365 -1.24 -36.12 -15.55
C VAL A 365 -1.86 -37.51 -15.32
N SER A 366 -3.04 -37.76 -15.88
CA SER A 366 -3.69 -39.07 -15.82
C SER A 366 -2.88 -40.18 -16.52
N GLN A 367 -2.31 -39.89 -17.70
CA GLN A 367 -1.40 -40.82 -18.38
C GLN A 367 -0.14 -41.10 -17.56
N LEU A 368 0.41 -40.08 -16.91
CA LEU A 368 1.62 -40.19 -16.09
C LEU A 368 1.38 -41.01 -14.81
N LEU A 369 0.22 -40.83 -14.17
CA LEU A 369 -0.24 -41.63 -13.03
C LEU A 369 -0.52 -43.09 -13.43
N HIS A 370 -1.07 -43.32 -14.62
CA HIS A 370 -1.30 -44.66 -15.16
C HIS A 370 0.03 -45.39 -15.43
N THR A 371 1.03 -44.70 -16.00
CA THR A 371 2.37 -45.27 -16.19
C THR A 371 3.10 -45.54 -14.88
N ALA A 372 2.73 -44.83 -13.80
CA ALA A 372 3.26 -45.03 -12.46
C ALA A 372 2.53 -46.15 -11.66
N GLY A 373 1.59 -46.87 -12.29
CA GLY A 373 0.90 -48.01 -11.68
C GLY A 373 -0.23 -47.65 -10.71
N VAL A 374 -0.63 -46.38 -10.63
CA VAL A 374 -1.72 -45.93 -9.75
C VAL A 374 -3.02 -45.84 -10.55
N HIS A 375 -3.87 -46.86 -10.44
CA HIS A 375 -5.20 -46.87 -11.06
C HIS A 375 -6.20 -46.00 -10.28
N VAL A 376 -6.06 -44.68 -10.36
CA VAL A 376 -7.10 -43.77 -9.88
C VAL A 376 -8.07 -43.53 -11.04
N ASN A 377 -9.28 -44.09 -10.93
CA ASN A 377 -10.38 -43.78 -11.84
C ASN A 377 -10.93 -42.40 -11.45
N VAL A 378 -10.17 -41.34 -11.75
CA VAL A 378 -10.62 -39.97 -11.49
C VAL A 378 -11.80 -39.72 -12.42
N PRO A 379 -13.00 -39.39 -11.92
CA PRO A 379 -14.12 -39.00 -12.76
C PRO A 379 -13.78 -37.62 -13.33
N ILE A 380 -13.01 -37.58 -14.41
CA ILE A 380 -12.67 -36.35 -15.12
C ILE A 380 -13.88 -36.00 -15.97
N ASP A 381 -14.92 -35.47 -15.33
CA ASP A 381 -15.88 -34.65 -16.05
C ASP A 381 -15.08 -33.51 -16.67
N LYS A 382 -15.14 -33.38 -18.00
CA LYS A 382 -14.48 -32.31 -18.75
C LYS A 382 -14.67 -31.00 -18.01
N VAL A 383 -13.57 -30.34 -17.65
CA VAL A 383 -13.64 -29.00 -17.07
C VAL A 383 -14.36 -28.12 -18.08
N THR A 384 -15.54 -27.64 -17.71
CA THR A 384 -16.37 -26.81 -18.59
C THR A 384 -15.99 -25.34 -18.42
N PRO A 385 -16.05 -24.52 -19.49
CA PRO A 385 -15.79 -23.09 -19.41
C PRO A 385 -16.71 -22.40 -18.39
N ASP A 386 -17.98 -22.79 -18.32
CA ASP A 386 -18.96 -22.22 -17.38
C ASP A 386 -18.61 -22.54 -15.91
N GLY A 387 -18.13 -23.76 -15.64
CA GLY A 387 -17.66 -24.15 -14.31
C GLY A 387 -16.40 -23.39 -13.89
N LEU A 388 -15.49 -23.13 -14.84
CA LEU A 388 -14.25 -22.41 -14.60
C LEU A 388 -14.49 -20.92 -14.31
N ILE A 389 -15.42 -20.31 -15.03
CA ILE A 389 -15.87 -18.93 -14.76
C ILE A 389 -16.51 -18.84 -13.36
N PHE A 390 -17.40 -19.77 -13.03
CA PHE A 390 -18.05 -19.81 -11.72
C PHE A 390 -17.02 -19.91 -10.59
N VAL A 391 -16.09 -20.88 -10.67
CA VAL A 391 -15.05 -21.06 -9.66
C VAL A 391 -14.13 -19.85 -9.58
N ALA A 392 -13.74 -19.25 -10.71
CA ALA A 392 -12.89 -18.06 -10.74
C ALA A 392 -13.53 -16.86 -10.02
N TYR A 393 -14.83 -16.60 -10.22
CA TYR A 393 -15.54 -15.55 -9.51
C TYR A 393 -15.54 -15.76 -7.99
N TRP A 394 -15.81 -16.98 -7.53
CA TRP A 394 -15.85 -17.30 -6.11
C TRP A 394 -14.47 -17.29 -5.45
N VAL A 395 -13.44 -17.79 -6.15
CA VAL A 395 -12.06 -17.75 -5.67
C VAL A 395 -11.59 -16.30 -5.57
N LEU A 396 -11.85 -15.48 -6.58
CA LEU A 396 -11.51 -14.05 -6.56
C LEU A 396 -12.19 -13.33 -5.40
N LEU A 397 -13.50 -13.57 -5.20
CA LEU A 397 -14.26 -12.99 -4.10
C LEU A 397 -13.72 -13.46 -2.74
N ALA A 398 -13.37 -14.74 -2.60
CA ALA A 398 -12.83 -15.31 -1.37
C ALA A 398 -11.42 -14.78 -1.05
N VAL A 399 -10.56 -14.62 -2.06
CA VAL A 399 -9.20 -14.08 -1.90
C VAL A 399 -9.27 -12.61 -1.48
N ILE A 400 -10.09 -11.81 -2.15
CA ILE A 400 -10.30 -10.40 -1.81
C ILE A 400 -10.90 -10.29 -0.39
N GLY A 401 -11.91 -11.09 -0.09
CA GLY A 401 -12.54 -11.11 1.24
C GLY A 401 -11.57 -11.51 2.36
N TYR A 402 -10.80 -12.58 2.16
CA TYR A 402 -9.78 -13.02 3.12
C TYR A 402 -8.70 -11.96 3.33
N TRP A 403 -8.23 -11.34 2.25
CA TRP A 403 -7.21 -10.30 2.31
C TRP A 403 -7.69 -9.08 3.09
N LEU A 404 -8.89 -8.58 2.78
CA LEU A 404 -9.50 -7.45 3.49
C LEU A 404 -9.76 -7.78 4.96
N LEU A 405 -10.24 -8.99 5.27
CA LEU A 405 -10.49 -9.42 6.64
C LEU A 405 -9.19 -9.56 7.44
N SER A 406 -8.16 -10.14 6.85
CA SER A 406 -6.83 -10.26 7.47
C SER A 406 -6.22 -8.89 7.75
N LEU A 407 -6.36 -7.94 6.82
CA LEU A 407 -5.91 -6.57 6.99
C LEU A 407 -6.67 -5.86 8.12
N ALA A 408 -8.01 -5.97 8.13
CA ALA A 408 -8.85 -5.39 9.17
C ALA A 408 -8.47 -5.93 10.57
N LEU A 409 -8.30 -7.24 10.71
CA LEU A 409 -7.90 -7.86 11.98
C LEU A 409 -6.52 -7.43 12.44
N ARG A 410 -5.54 -7.27 11.53
CA ARG A 410 -4.20 -6.75 11.85
C ARG A 410 -4.24 -5.29 12.32
N LEU A 411 -5.06 -4.46 11.67
CA LEU A 411 -5.25 -3.06 12.06
C LEU A 411 -5.91 -2.97 13.44
N VAL A 412 -6.96 -3.75 13.70
CA VAL A 412 -7.63 -3.80 15.01
C VAL A 412 -6.68 -4.30 16.11
N ALA A 413 -5.90 -5.34 15.85
CA ALA A 413 -4.93 -5.85 16.82
C ALA A 413 -3.82 -4.83 17.12
N SER A 414 -3.37 -4.09 16.10
CA SER A 414 -2.37 -3.03 16.23
C SER A 414 -2.88 -1.82 17.01
N THR A 415 -4.09 -1.34 16.70
CA THR A 415 -4.71 -0.22 17.42
C THR A 415 -5.00 -0.60 18.87
N LEU A 416 -5.57 -1.78 19.13
CA LEU A 416 -5.82 -2.24 20.50
C LEU A 416 -4.53 -2.32 21.32
N ARG A 417 -3.46 -2.86 20.74
CA ARG A 417 -2.13 -2.93 21.39
C ARG A 417 -1.59 -1.53 21.70
N ARG A 418 -1.74 -0.59 20.77
CA ARG A 418 -1.26 0.80 20.93
C ARG A 418 -2.08 1.56 21.96
N THR A 419 -3.39 1.39 21.99
CA THR A 419 -4.30 2.01 22.96
C THR A 419 -4.03 1.48 24.38
N LEU A 420 -3.85 0.16 24.53
CA LEU A 420 -3.48 -0.44 25.83
C LEU A 420 -2.11 0.04 26.31
N TRP A 421 -1.16 0.25 25.40
CA TRP A 421 0.14 0.82 25.76
C TRP A 421 0.01 2.29 26.19
N LEU A 422 -0.73 3.11 25.46
CA LEU A 422 -0.98 4.51 25.82
C LEU A 422 -1.71 4.63 27.16
N LEU A 423 -2.66 3.75 27.45
CA LEU A 423 -3.35 3.71 28.73
C LEU A 423 -2.39 3.42 29.90
N LYS A 424 -1.48 2.45 29.71
CA LYS A 424 -0.44 2.14 30.71
C LYS A 424 0.50 3.33 30.96
N VAL A 425 0.93 4.01 29.90
CA VAL A 425 1.78 5.21 30.00
C VAL A 425 1.03 6.37 30.67
N GLY A 426 -0.23 6.60 30.29
CA GLY A 426 -1.08 7.64 30.89
C GLY A 426 -1.28 7.42 32.38
N MET A 427 -1.58 6.20 32.80
CA MET A 427 -1.71 5.85 34.23
C MET A 427 -0.42 6.11 35.01
N ALA A 428 0.74 5.73 34.45
CA ALA A 428 2.04 6.00 35.07
C ALA A 428 2.32 7.51 35.22
N LEU A 429 1.96 8.32 34.22
CA LEU A 429 2.11 9.77 34.26
C LEU A 429 1.17 10.43 35.29
N VAL A 430 -0.07 9.95 35.41
CA VAL A 430 -1.01 10.43 36.44
C VAL A 430 -0.50 10.11 37.84
N CYS A 431 -0.05 8.87 38.09
CA CYS A 431 0.56 8.50 39.37
C CYS A 431 1.81 9.32 39.67
N PHE A 432 2.65 9.58 38.67
CA PHE A 432 3.82 10.44 38.81
C PHE A 432 3.43 11.88 39.18
N GLY A 433 2.43 12.45 38.51
CA GLY A 433 1.88 13.76 38.83
C GLY A 433 1.33 13.84 40.25
N PHE A 434 0.56 12.82 40.68
CA PHE A 434 0.02 12.75 42.04
C PHE A 434 1.11 12.68 43.11
N ILE A 435 2.20 11.93 42.85
CA ILE A 435 3.35 11.86 43.76
C ILE A 435 4.09 13.21 43.85
N LEU A 436 4.17 13.97 42.74
CA LEU A 436 4.80 15.29 42.73
C LEU A 436 3.93 16.40 43.36
N SER A 437 2.60 16.26 43.31
CA SER A 437 1.66 17.23 43.88
C SER A 437 1.48 17.10 45.39
N ASP A 438 1.98 16.02 46.00
CA ASP A 438 1.93 15.83 47.46
C ASP A 438 3.05 16.62 48.16
N HIS A 439 2.74 17.88 48.50
CA HIS A 439 3.68 18.82 49.10
C HIS A 439 3.97 18.56 50.60
N GLU A 440 3.23 17.66 51.25
CA GLU A 440 3.42 17.32 52.67
C GLU A 440 4.36 16.12 52.89
N ALA A 441 4.72 15.42 51.81
CA ALA A 441 5.58 14.24 51.86
C ALA A 441 7.07 14.61 52.04
N SER A 442 7.77 13.91 52.92
CA SER A 442 9.23 14.06 53.08
C SER A 442 9.97 13.56 51.83
N SER A 443 11.14 14.12 51.54
CA SER A 443 11.95 13.76 50.36
C SER A 443 12.24 12.26 50.26
N GLU A 444 12.43 11.58 51.40
CA GLU A 444 12.63 10.13 51.49
C GLU A 444 11.38 9.35 51.08
N THR A 445 10.19 9.78 51.51
CA THR A 445 8.93 9.12 51.15
C THR A 445 8.57 9.30 49.67
N THR A 446 8.85 10.47 49.10
CA THR A 446 8.68 10.75 47.66
C THR A 446 9.64 9.90 46.82
N ALA A 447 10.89 9.75 47.26
CA ALA A 447 11.88 8.89 46.60
C ALA A 447 11.44 7.41 46.60
N ILE A 448 10.92 6.91 47.72
CA ILE A 448 10.40 5.53 47.81
C ILE A 448 9.17 5.35 46.90
N ARG A 449 8.23 6.29 46.89
CA ARG A 449 7.04 6.24 46.02
C ARG A 449 7.41 6.26 44.53
N LEU A 450 8.42 7.05 44.15
CA LEU A 450 8.96 7.07 42.78
C LEU A 450 9.66 5.75 42.43
N ALA A 451 10.46 5.18 43.34
CA ALA A 451 11.12 3.89 43.13
C ALA A 451 10.12 2.75 42.93
N VAL A 452 9.05 2.71 43.73
CA VAL A 452 7.94 1.76 43.59
C VAL A 452 7.21 1.97 42.26
N LEU A 453 6.94 3.21 41.86
CA LEU A 453 6.30 3.50 40.58
C LEU A 453 7.15 3.00 39.40
N VAL A 454 8.47 3.25 39.42
CA VAL A 454 9.40 2.76 38.39
C VAL A 454 9.41 1.23 38.35
N PHE A 455 9.45 0.58 39.52
CA PHE A 455 9.41 -0.88 39.62
C PHE A 455 8.11 -1.47 39.04
N VAL A 456 6.96 -0.89 39.37
CA VAL A 456 5.66 -1.27 38.80
C VAL A 456 5.62 -1.03 37.29
N CYS A 457 6.17 0.08 36.80
CA CYS A 457 6.27 0.37 35.36
C CYS A 457 7.13 -0.66 34.60
N VAL A 458 8.21 -1.15 35.23
CA VAL A 458 9.07 -2.19 34.66
C VAL A 458 8.34 -3.53 34.61
N ILE A 459 7.62 -3.92 35.67
CA ILE A 459 6.83 -5.17 35.73
C ILE A 459 5.70 -5.16 34.71
N LEU A 460 4.96 -4.05 34.61
CA LEU A 460 3.85 -3.89 33.66
C LEU A 460 4.30 -3.71 32.20
N GLY A 461 5.62 -3.64 31.98
CA GLY A 461 6.22 -3.53 30.66
C GLY A 461 6.03 -2.17 29.98
N VAL A 462 5.81 -1.11 30.77
CA VAL A 462 5.54 0.25 30.25
C VAL A 462 6.72 0.77 29.41
N GLY A 463 7.95 0.36 29.75
CA GLY A 463 9.17 0.73 29.02
C GLY A 463 9.73 -0.32 28.05
N ARG A 464 9.21 -1.55 28.03
CA ARG A 464 9.66 -2.59 27.09
C ARG A 464 8.68 -2.63 25.94
N GLY A 465 9.08 -2.08 24.79
CA GLY A 465 8.44 -2.33 23.49
C GLY A 465 8.55 -3.81 23.10
N ARG A 466 7.91 -4.70 23.86
CA ARG A 466 7.98 -6.16 23.72
C ARG A 466 6.99 -6.63 22.66
N GLY A 467 7.13 -6.07 21.46
CA GLY A 467 6.34 -6.42 20.28
C GLY A 467 7.17 -6.65 19.02
N LEU A 468 8.41 -6.16 18.96
CA LEU A 468 9.34 -6.41 17.83
C LEU A 468 10.53 -7.27 18.25
N ASP A 469 11.19 -6.94 19.36
CA ASP A 469 12.47 -7.54 19.77
C ASP A 469 12.39 -9.01 20.26
N ALA A 470 11.21 -9.47 20.69
CA ALA A 470 11.03 -10.85 21.16
C ALA A 470 10.85 -11.84 20.00
N ALA A 471 10.14 -11.43 18.94
CA ALA A 471 9.98 -12.23 17.73
C ALA A 471 11.32 -12.33 16.98
N ASP A 472 12.07 -11.24 16.97
CA ASP A 472 13.40 -11.15 16.37
C ASP A 472 14.43 -12.00 17.13
N LYS A 473 14.40 -12.00 18.47
CA LYS A 473 15.21 -12.90 19.29
C LYS A 473 14.85 -14.38 19.12
N THR A 474 13.57 -14.72 19.00
CA THR A 474 13.17 -16.10 18.72
C THR A 474 13.59 -16.55 17.32
N ALA A 475 13.48 -15.68 16.31
CA ALA A 475 13.96 -15.96 14.96
C ALA A 475 15.50 -16.12 14.94
N HIS A 476 16.23 -15.25 15.64
CA HIS A 476 17.68 -15.34 15.77
C HIS A 476 18.15 -16.60 16.49
N LEU A 477 17.44 -17.02 17.54
CA LEU A 477 17.72 -18.29 18.24
C LEU A 477 17.43 -19.51 17.36
N GLU A 478 16.35 -19.47 16.57
CA GLU A 478 16.02 -20.55 15.63
C GLU A 478 17.07 -20.66 14.52
N GLU A 479 17.58 -19.53 14.02
CA GLU A 479 18.67 -19.47 13.04
C GLU A 479 19.96 -20.07 13.62
N GLN A 480 20.33 -19.68 14.85
CA GLN A 480 21.51 -20.22 15.56
C GLN A 480 21.42 -21.74 15.77
N VAL A 481 20.24 -22.25 16.13
CA VAL A 481 20.01 -23.70 16.28
C VAL A 481 20.15 -24.43 14.95
N ARG A 482 19.61 -23.88 13.85
CA ARG A 482 19.73 -24.47 12.51
C ARG A 482 21.17 -24.51 12.01
N VAL A 483 21.97 -23.47 12.31
CA VAL A 483 23.40 -23.44 11.97
C VAL A 483 24.16 -24.52 12.76
N LEU A 484 23.87 -24.66 14.05
CA LEU A 484 24.47 -25.70 14.88
C LEU A 484 24.11 -27.10 14.37
N GLU A 485 22.84 -27.31 14.01
CA GLU A 485 22.35 -28.58 13.50
C GLU A 485 22.99 -28.96 12.16
N ARG A 486 23.21 -27.98 11.26
CA ARG A 486 23.96 -28.21 10.02
C ARG A 486 25.41 -28.61 10.28
N ARG A 487 26.11 -27.89 11.17
CA ARG A 487 27.50 -28.22 11.52
C ARG A 487 27.63 -29.59 12.18
N LEU A 488 26.64 -29.98 12.98
CA LEU A 488 26.61 -31.29 13.63
C LEU A 488 26.40 -32.41 12.60
N ARG A 489 25.51 -32.22 11.61
CA ARG A 489 25.34 -33.15 10.49
C ARG A 489 26.58 -33.26 9.61
N GLU A 490 27.30 -32.15 9.40
CA GLU A 490 28.57 -32.18 8.66
C GLU A 490 29.65 -32.95 9.41
N MET A 491 29.82 -32.69 10.72
CA MET A 491 30.73 -33.48 11.55
C MET A 491 30.37 -34.97 11.59
N GLU A 492 29.08 -35.30 11.64
CA GLU A 492 28.65 -36.70 11.62
C GLU A 492 28.92 -37.38 10.28
N ARG A 493 28.85 -36.64 9.16
CA ARG A 493 29.27 -37.16 7.84
C ARG A 493 30.77 -37.42 7.78
N TRP A 494 31.59 -36.49 8.30
CA TRP A 494 33.05 -36.68 8.37
C TRP A 494 33.42 -37.89 9.22
N ARG A 495 32.75 -38.08 10.36
CA ARG A 495 32.97 -39.25 11.22
C ARG A 495 32.62 -40.58 10.54
N ARG A 496 31.55 -40.63 9.75
CA ARG A 496 31.17 -41.84 8.99
C ARG A 496 32.06 -42.12 7.78
N THR A 497 32.88 -41.15 7.35
CA THR A 497 33.87 -41.36 6.29
C THR A 497 35.26 -41.76 6.82
N GLU A 498 35.48 -41.62 8.12
CA GLU A 498 36.72 -42.04 8.81
C GLU A 498 36.62 -43.44 9.46
N GLU A 499 35.40 -43.98 9.59
CA GLU A 499 35.12 -45.41 9.89
C GLU A 499 34.94 -46.20 8.59
#